data_AF-A0A433Q5F5-F1
#
_entry.id   AF-A0A433Q5F5-F1
#
_cell.length_a   1.000
_cell.length_b   1.000
_cell.length_c   1.000
_cell.angle_alpha   90.00
_cell.angle_beta   90.00
_cell.angle_gamma   90.00
#
_symmetry.space_group_name_H-M   'P 1'
#
loop_
_entity.id
_entity.type
_entity.pdbx_description
1 polymer ?
#
loop_
_entity_poly.entity_id
_entity_poly.type
_entity_poly.pdbx_seq_one_letter_code
_entity_poly.pdbx_strand_id
1 'polypeptide(L)'
;MQVILTGDFFQLPPVPDLKTRRRKFAFEAKTWSSVVNRSFVLKTVLRQDDEHFVRLLNEIRLGKVSAEALRVLTFLHRELKSLDRAFRPIQLYPYRSDVDFVNNTRLAALKGHPRRFNTQDWGDIRLLQHCIAPEILELKIGAPVILIRNLDPDLVNGSVGTVIDFDFYPIVLFRNGREIKVEPVSWTIEWSCEDKTCAVVARLGADYPQDAGDDPGLRQAYVALSRATSLNGLQVLNFSQAKIMAHPKVTRFYEKLSPESTDSDVHPQNSLESANSYIIDAAPQNSPESTNAPPQYSPESTNAPPQNSLESTSYNMPFIQD
;
A
#
# COMPACT_ATOMS: atom_id res chain seq x y z
N MET A 1 0.46 -27.51 15.66
CA MET A 1 0.82 -26.30 14.90
C MET A 1 -0.46 -25.58 14.55
N GLN A 2 -0.60 -24.31 14.93
CA GLN A 2 -1.74 -23.47 14.54
C GLN A 2 -1.31 -22.61 13.36
N VAL A 3 -2.13 -22.57 12.31
CA VAL A 3 -1.85 -21.79 11.09
C VAL A 3 -2.93 -20.74 10.94
N ILE A 4 -2.52 -19.48 10.78
CA ILE A 4 -3.41 -18.36 10.50
C ILE A 4 -3.04 -17.85 9.11
N LEU A 5 -3.99 -17.93 8.17
CA LEU A 5 -3.82 -17.46 6.80
C LEU A 5 -4.69 -16.23 6.57
N THR A 6 -4.13 -15.22 5.92
CA THR A 6 -4.86 -14.02 5.50
C THR A 6 -4.45 -13.68 4.06
N GLY A 7 -5.37 -13.12 3.29
CA GLY A 7 -5.09 -12.71 1.92
C GLY A 7 -6.33 -12.65 1.04
N ASP A 8 -6.13 -12.25 -0.21
CA ASP A 8 -7.16 -12.18 -1.23
C ASP A 8 -6.64 -12.77 -2.55
N PHE A 9 -7.18 -13.93 -2.94
CA PHE A 9 -6.72 -14.61 -4.16
C PHE A 9 -7.17 -13.90 -5.46
N PHE A 10 -8.03 -12.88 -5.37
CA PHE A 10 -8.35 -12.01 -6.51
C PHE A 10 -7.27 -10.94 -6.77
N GLN A 11 -6.27 -10.79 -5.90
CA GLN A 11 -5.15 -9.89 -6.12
C GLN A 11 -4.12 -10.50 -7.09
N LEU A 12 -2.82 -10.42 -6.75
CA LEU A 12 -1.77 -10.96 -7.60
C LEU A 12 -1.82 -12.49 -7.59
N PRO A 13 -1.75 -13.14 -8.77
CA PRO A 13 -1.60 -14.58 -8.84
C PRO A 13 -0.22 -15.00 -8.32
N PRO A 14 -0.06 -16.27 -7.94
CA PRO A 14 1.24 -16.81 -7.56
C PRO A 14 2.24 -16.70 -8.72
N VAL A 15 3.50 -16.43 -8.38
CA VAL A 15 4.59 -16.42 -9.34
C VAL A 15 4.72 -17.82 -9.95
N PRO A 16 4.81 -17.96 -11.28
CA PRO A 16 4.92 -19.27 -11.92
C PRO A 16 6.20 -19.97 -11.48
N ASP A 17 6.10 -21.27 -11.24
CA ASP A 17 7.24 -22.11 -10.89
C ASP A 17 8.28 -22.07 -12.02
N LEU A 18 9.56 -21.91 -11.67
CA LEU A 18 10.63 -21.71 -12.64
C LEU A 18 10.82 -22.90 -13.60
N LYS A 19 10.54 -24.12 -13.14
CA LYS A 19 10.76 -25.35 -13.91
C LYS A 19 9.54 -25.72 -14.75
N THR A 20 8.37 -25.69 -14.14
CA THR A 20 7.12 -26.15 -14.74
C THR A 20 6.34 -25.03 -15.43
N ARG A 21 6.68 -23.76 -15.14
CA ARG A 21 5.96 -22.55 -15.60
C ARG A 21 4.49 -22.53 -15.21
N ARG A 22 4.04 -23.44 -14.34
CA ARG A 22 2.65 -23.52 -13.87
C ARG A 22 2.46 -22.61 -12.67
N ARG A 23 1.29 -21.98 -12.62
CA ARG A 23 0.80 -21.25 -11.45
C ARG A 23 -0.12 -22.18 -10.66
N LYS A 24 0.15 -22.32 -9.35
CA LYS A 24 -0.70 -23.07 -8.42
C LYS A 24 -1.09 -22.16 -7.28
N PHE A 25 -2.38 -21.98 -7.07
CA PHE A 25 -2.86 -21.25 -5.91
C PHE A 25 -2.69 -22.09 -4.65
N ALA A 26 -2.54 -21.43 -3.50
CA ALA A 26 -2.36 -22.11 -2.22
C ALA A 26 -3.52 -23.06 -1.89
N PHE A 27 -4.76 -22.68 -2.25
CA PHE A 27 -5.96 -23.52 -2.06
C PHE A 27 -6.00 -24.78 -2.92
N GLU A 28 -5.10 -24.94 -3.89
CA GLU A 28 -4.98 -26.17 -4.70
C GLU A 28 -4.10 -27.23 -4.01
N ALA A 29 -3.51 -26.92 -2.85
CA ALA A 29 -2.72 -27.88 -2.09
C ALA A 29 -3.58 -29.04 -1.57
N LYS A 30 -3.07 -30.27 -1.68
CA LYS A 30 -3.78 -31.48 -1.20
C LYS A 30 -4.09 -31.43 0.31
N THR A 31 -3.26 -30.71 1.06
CA THR A 31 -3.39 -30.53 2.51
C THR A 31 -4.24 -29.33 2.92
N TRP A 32 -4.76 -28.54 1.96
CA TRP A 32 -5.52 -27.33 2.26
C TRP A 32 -6.71 -27.63 3.18
N SER A 33 -7.57 -28.57 2.80
CA SER A 33 -8.78 -28.90 3.56
C SER A 33 -8.50 -29.54 4.92
N SER A 34 -7.32 -30.15 5.12
CA SER A 34 -6.92 -30.70 6.42
C SER A 34 -6.33 -29.65 7.36
N VAL A 35 -5.84 -28.53 6.83
CA VAL A 35 -5.19 -27.46 7.61
C VAL A 35 -6.12 -26.27 7.82
N VAL A 36 -6.94 -25.93 6.82
CA VAL A 36 -7.85 -24.78 6.82
C VAL A 36 -9.27 -25.25 7.06
N ASN A 37 -9.62 -25.46 8.34
CA ASN A 37 -10.96 -25.94 8.72
C ASN A 37 -11.99 -24.83 8.86
N ARG A 38 -11.55 -23.58 9.01
CA ARG A 38 -12.42 -22.40 9.15
C ARG A 38 -11.97 -21.31 8.19
N SER A 39 -12.93 -20.63 7.59
CA SER A 39 -12.69 -19.52 6.68
C SER A 39 -13.69 -18.41 7.01
N PHE A 40 -13.19 -17.19 7.09
CA PHE A 40 -14.00 -16.00 7.37
C PHE A 40 -13.80 -15.01 6.23
N VAL A 41 -14.90 -14.43 5.74
CA VAL A 41 -14.87 -13.40 4.70
C VAL A 41 -15.11 -12.05 5.35
N LEU A 42 -14.09 -11.19 5.35
CA LEU A 42 -14.22 -9.80 5.77
C LEU A 42 -14.87 -9.00 4.64
N LYS A 43 -16.06 -8.46 4.89
CA LYS A 43 -16.86 -7.75 3.88
C LYS A 43 -16.65 -6.22 3.92
N THR A 44 -16.24 -5.69 5.06
CA THR A 44 -16.08 -4.24 5.26
C THR A 44 -14.76 -3.77 4.65
N VAL A 45 -14.87 -2.82 3.73
CA VAL A 45 -13.71 -2.12 3.14
C VAL A 45 -13.44 -0.87 3.98
N LEU A 46 -12.21 -0.73 4.48
CA LEU A 46 -11.79 0.41 5.33
C LEU A 46 -10.88 1.41 4.61
N ARG A 47 -10.47 1.12 3.37
CA ARG A 47 -9.53 1.97 2.62
C ARG A 47 -10.22 3.06 1.81
N GLN A 48 -11.42 2.76 1.31
CA GLN A 48 -12.22 3.65 0.49
C GLN A 48 -13.50 3.99 1.24
N ASP A 49 -13.74 5.29 1.46
CA ASP A 49 -14.95 5.76 2.14
C ASP A 49 -16.16 5.88 1.19
N ASP A 50 -15.90 5.96 -0.12
CA ASP A 50 -16.93 6.10 -1.16
C ASP A 50 -17.52 4.73 -1.56
N GLU A 51 -18.80 4.53 -1.23
CA GLU A 51 -19.53 3.30 -1.53
C GLU A 51 -19.64 3.02 -3.03
N HIS A 52 -19.77 4.04 -3.88
CA HIS A 52 -19.78 3.86 -5.34
C HIS A 52 -18.44 3.34 -5.83
N PHE A 53 -17.34 3.85 -5.25
CA PHE A 53 -16.02 3.37 -5.58
C PHE A 53 -15.78 1.93 -5.09
N VAL A 54 -16.24 1.59 -3.89
CA VAL A 54 -16.19 0.22 -3.37
C VAL A 54 -16.94 -0.76 -4.27
N ARG A 55 -18.15 -0.40 -4.73
CA ARG A 55 -18.93 -1.21 -5.70
C ARG A 55 -18.17 -1.41 -7.00
N LEU A 56 -17.64 -0.34 -7.59
CA LEU A 56 -16.81 -0.40 -8.80
C LEU A 56 -15.61 -1.35 -8.62
N LEU A 57 -14.87 -1.22 -7.52
CA LEU A 57 -13.71 -2.06 -7.25
C LEU A 57 -14.09 -3.54 -7.10
N ASN A 58 -15.24 -3.85 -6.48
CA ASN A 58 -15.73 -5.22 -6.35
C ASN A 58 -16.17 -5.82 -7.69
N GLU A 59 -16.80 -5.03 -8.57
CA GLU A 59 -17.11 -5.45 -9.94
C GLU A 59 -15.84 -5.82 -10.72
N ILE A 60 -14.80 -4.98 -10.61
CA ILE A 60 -13.50 -5.22 -11.24
C ILE A 60 -12.81 -6.45 -10.62
N ARG A 61 -12.85 -6.61 -9.29
CA ARG A 61 -12.32 -7.76 -8.55
C ARG A 61 -12.90 -9.08 -9.06
N LEU A 62 -14.21 -9.10 -9.33
CA LEU A 62 -14.93 -10.28 -9.82
C LEU A 62 -14.87 -10.45 -11.34
N GLY A 63 -14.30 -9.49 -12.07
CA GLY A 63 -14.28 -9.50 -13.53
C GLY A 63 -15.65 -9.27 -14.19
N LYS A 64 -16.62 -8.71 -13.45
CA LYS A 64 -18.00 -8.48 -13.90
C LYS A 64 -18.29 -6.98 -13.89
N VAL A 65 -17.95 -6.30 -14.97
CA VAL A 65 -18.07 -4.83 -15.09
C VAL A 65 -19.43 -4.46 -15.67
N SER A 66 -20.22 -3.71 -14.90
CA SER A 66 -21.50 -3.15 -15.34
C SER A 66 -21.32 -2.00 -16.34
N ALA A 67 -22.40 -1.62 -17.03
CA ALA A 67 -22.39 -0.47 -17.92
C ALA A 67 -22.13 0.85 -17.16
N GLU A 68 -22.56 0.95 -15.90
CA GLU A 68 -22.29 2.10 -15.03
C GLU A 68 -20.80 2.16 -14.67
N ALA A 69 -20.22 1.04 -14.22
CA ALA A 69 -18.80 0.95 -13.93
C ALA A 69 -17.92 1.31 -15.13
N LEU A 70 -18.30 0.86 -16.33
CA LEU A 70 -17.60 1.19 -17.56
C LEU A 70 -17.61 2.71 -17.83
N ARG A 71 -18.76 3.38 -17.66
CA ARG A 71 -18.87 4.84 -17.81
C ARG A 71 -17.95 5.57 -16.83
N VAL A 72 -17.89 5.11 -15.57
CA VAL A 72 -16.99 5.69 -14.57
C VAL A 72 -15.54 5.50 -14.99
N LEU A 73 -15.13 4.29 -15.37
CA LEU A 73 -13.76 3.99 -15.80
C LEU A 73 -13.33 4.81 -17.02
N THR A 74 -14.22 5.00 -18.00
CA THR A 74 -13.96 5.87 -19.16
C THR A 74 -13.80 7.32 -18.72
N PHE A 75 -14.61 7.80 -17.77
CA PHE A 75 -14.51 9.16 -17.24
C PHE A 75 -13.20 9.41 -16.46
N LEU A 76 -12.60 8.37 -15.88
CA LEU A 76 -11.31 8.47 -15.18
C LEU A 76 -10.12 8.78 -16.10
N HIS A 77 -10.29 8.84 -17.42
CA HIS A 77 -9.26 9.36 -18.32
C HIS A 77 -8.95 10.85 -18.09
N ARG A 78 -9.88 11.57 -17.46
CA ARG A 78 -9.75 13.00 -17.12
C ARG A 78 -8.42 13.30 -16.42
N GLU A 79 -7.88 14.49 -16.69
CA GLU A 79 -6.75 14.97 -15.93
C GLU A 79 -7.12 15.18 -14.47
N LEU A 80 -6.21 14.81 -13.58
CA LEU A 80 -6.34 15.11 -12.16
C LEU A 80 -6.21 16.62 -11.98
N LYS A 81 -7.23 17.25 -11.40
CA LYS A 81 -7.13 18.63 -10.94
C LYS A 81 -5.96 18.66 -9.96
N SER A 82 -4.88 19.37 -10.31
CA SER A 82 -3.69 19.44 -9.46
C SER A 82 -4.10 20.06 -8.12
N LEU A 83 -4.30 19.23 -7.10
CA LEU A 83 -4.55 19.70 -5.75
C LEU A 83 -3.33 20.45 -5.20
N ASP A 84 -2.15 20.17 -5.75
CA ASP A 84 -0.93 20.87 -5.43
C ASP A 84 0.08 20.75 -6.59
N ARG A 85 0.61 21.87 -7.09
CA ARG A 85 1.63 21.84 -8.16
C ARG A 85 2.92 21.18 -7.69
N ALA A 86 3.15 21.13 -6.37
CA ALA A 86 4.32 20.50 -5.76
C ALA A 86 4.29 18.97 -5.86
N PHE A 87 3.11 18.35 -5.94
CA PHE A 87 2.98 16.90 -5.89
C PHE A 87 2.38 16.33 -7.17
N ARG A 88 3.24 15.77 -8.02
CA ARG A 88 2.79 15.00 -9.18
C ARG A 88 2.09 13.71 -8.74
N PRO A 89 1.08 13.23 -9.50
CA PRO A 89 0.49 11.92 -9.27
C PRO A 89 1.54 10.81 -9.37
N ILE A 90 1.44 9.82 -8.49
CA ILE A 90 2.23 8.59 -8.62
C ILE A 90 1.71 7.83 -9.82
N GLN A 91 2.62 7.50 -10.73
CA GLN A 91 2.31 6.67 -11.87
C GLN A 91 2.64 5.23 -11.56
N LEU A 92 1.70 4.38 -11.92
CA LEU A 92 1.76 2.96 -11.72
C LEU A 92 2.18 2.31 -13.09
N TYR A 93 3.04 1.28 -13.13
CA TYR A 93 3.69 0.60 -14.28
C TYR A 93 3.94 -0.90 -14.03
N PRO A 94 3.58 -1.80 -14.96
CA PRO A 94 3.57 -3.25 -14.72
C PRO A 94 4.95 -3.89 -14.49
N TYR A 95 6.03 -3.29 -15.01
CA TYR A 95 7.39 -3.82 -14.92
C TYR A 95 8.33 -2.89 -14.15
N ARG A 96 9.22 -3.48 -13.33
CA ARG A 96 10.25 -2.72 -12.58
C ARG A 96 11.18 -1.93 -13.51
N SER A 97 11.57 -2.51 -14.64
CA SER A 97 12.42 -1.84 -15.64
C SER A 97 11.83 -0.53 -16.15
N ASP A 98 10.51 -0.46 -16.32
CA ASP A 98 9.84 0.77 -16.76
C ASP A 98 9.88 1.83 -15.66
N VAL A 99 9.68 1.42 -14.40
CA VAL A 99 9.76 2.29 -13.22
C VAL A 99 11.17 2.85 -13.10
N ASP A 100 12.19 2.00 -13.18
CA ASP A 100 13.58 2.40 -13.06
C ASP A 100 13.95 3.38 -14.19
N PHE A 101 13.58 3.07 -15.43
CA PHE A 101 13.79 3.96 -16.57
C PHE A 101 13.15 5.33 -16.36
N VAL A 102 11.87 5.38 -15.97
CA VAL A 102 11.14 6.62 -15.76
C VAL A 102 11.68 7.42 -14.58
N ASN A 103 11.99 6.76 -13.46
CA ASN A 103 12.56 7.39 -12.27
C ASN A 103 13.94 7.98 -12.57
N ASN A 104 14.82 7.21 -13.20
CA ASN A 104 16.17 7.67 -13.57
C ASN A 104 16.11 8.83 -14.56
N THR A 105 15.24 8.75 -15.56
CA THR A 105 15.05 9.84 -16.54
C THR A 105 14.59 11.13 -15.85
N ARG A 106 13.64 11.02 -14.91
CA ARG A 106 13.12 12.18 -14.16
C ARG A 106 14.14 12.77 -13.20
N LEU A 107 14.86 11.92 -12.47
CA LEU A 107 15.91 12.34 -11.56
C LEU A 107 17.05 13.02 -12.34
N ALA A 108 17.43 12.48 -13.51
CA ALA A 108 18.42 13.10 -14.39
C ALA A 108 17.99 14.49 -14.86
N ALA A 109 16.70 14.67 -15.19
CA ALA A 109 16.14 15.95 -15.62
C ALA A 109 16.03 17.02 -14.51
N LEU A 110 16.11 16.65 -13.23
CA LEU A 110 16.16 17.62 -12.13
C LEU A 110 17.49 18.38 -12.12
N LYS A 111 17.39 19.69 -11.89
CA LYS A 111 18.54 20.57 -11.69
C LYS A 111 19.26 20.21 -10.38
N GLY A 112 20.51 20.63 -10.27
CA GLY A 112 21.33 20.41 -9.08
C GLY A 112 22.12 19.10 -9.12
N HIS A 113 23.01 18.96 -8.14
CA HIS A 113 23.95 17.83 -8.06
C HIS A 113 23.29 16.65 -7.34
N PRO A 114 23.43 15.42 -7.86
CA PRO A 114 22.97 14.24 -7.15
C PRO A 114 23.78 14.02 -5.87
N ARG A 115 23.10 13.57 -4.80
CA ARG A 115 23.72 13.01 -3.60
C ARG A 115 23.43 11.53 -3.53
N ARG A 116 24.47 10.74 -3.22
CA ARG A 116 24.40 9.28 -3.13
C ARG A 116 24.50 8.84 -1.69
N PHE A 117 23.66 7.86 -1.34
CA PHE A 117 23.63 7.22 -0.04
C PHE A 117 23.82 5.73 -0.26
N ASN A 118 24.92 5.18 0.27
CA ASN A 118 25.23 3.77 0.16
C ASN A 118 24.72 3.05 1.40
N THR A 119 24.19 1.86 1.19
CA THR A 119 23.84 0.92 2.26
C THR A 119 25.08 0.41 2.98
N GLN A 120 24.89 -0.06 4.21
CA GLN A 120 25.90 -0.76 5.01
C GLN A 120 25.31 -2.11 5.41
N ASP A 121 25.77 -3.16 4.75
CA ASP A 121 25.20 -4.50 4.85
C ASP A 121 26.16 -5.49 5.51
N TRP A 122 25.59 -6.40 6.30
CA TRP A 122 26.33 -7.45 7.02
C TRP A 122 25.52 -8.76 6.99
N GLY A 123 26.20 -9.91 6.98
CA GLY A 123 25.54 -11.24 7.00
C GLY A 123 25.47 -11.91 5.62
N ASP A 124 24.41 -12.69 5.37
CA ASP A 124 24.24 -13.41 4.10
C ASP A 124 23.75 -12.47 2.99
N ILE A 125 24.70 -12.03 2.16
CA ILE A 125 24.49 -11.13 1.01
C ILE A 125 23.41 -11.64 0.04
N ARG A 126 23.19 -12.97 -0.05
CA ARG A 126 22.15 -13.53 -0.93
C ARG A 126 20.74 -13.07 -0.54
N LEU A 127 20.52 -12.66 0.70
CA LEU A 127 19.23 -12.17 1.18
C LEU A 127 18.91 -10.76 0.68
N LEU A 128 19.93 -10.00 0.28
CA LEU A 128 19.77 -8.63 -0.22
C LEU A 128 18.96 -8.56 -1.52
N GLN A 129 18.89 -9.66 -2.29
CA GLN A 129 18.01 -9.74 -3.46
C GLN A 129 16.52 -9.55 -3.13
N HIS A 130 16.15 -9.70 -1.86
CA HIS A 130 14.80 -9.50 -1.34
C HIS A 130 14.63 -8.15 -0.61
N CYS A 131 15.69 -7.35 -0.51
CA CYS A 131 15.63 -6.03 0.10
C CYS A 131 14.80 -5.09 -0.78
N ILE A 132 13.98 -4.27 -0.13
CA ILE A 132 13.11 -3.29 -0.78
C ILE A 132 13.91 -2.03 -1.14
N ALA A 133 14.89 -1.68 -0.32
CA ALA A 133 15.69 -0.50 -0.52
C ALA A 133 16.84 -0.78 -1.49
N PRO A 134 17.17 0.18 -2.37
CA PRO A 134 18.31 0.06 -3.26
C PRO A 134 19.62 0.11 -2.49
N GLU A 135 20.62 -0.61 -2.99
CA GLU A 135 22.00 -0.60 -2.45
C GLU A 135 22.60 0.81 -2.48
N ILE A 136 22.34 1.56 -3.56
CA ILE A 136 22.74 2.94 -3.77
C ILE A 136 21.48 3.76 -4.03
N LEU A 137 21.18 4.68 -3.11
CA LEU A 137 20.10 5.64 -3.26
C LEU A 137 20.66 6.98 -3.75
N GLU A 138 20.29 7.39 -4.96
CA GLU A 138 20.65 8.70 -5.53
C GLU A 138 19.46 9.66 -5.45
N LEU A 139 19.67 10.87 -4.90
CA LEU A 139 18.64 11.89 -4.71
C LEU A 139 19.11 13.28 -5.15
N LYS A 140 18.17 14.14 -5.54
CA LYS A 140 18.37 15.57 -5.83
C LYS A 140 17.29 16.40 -5.14
N ILE A 141 17.57 17.67 -4.89
CA ILE A 141 16.54 18.63 -4.46
C ILE A 141 15.45 18.69 -5.54
N GLY A 142 14.18 18.65 -5.10
CA GLY A 142 13.00 18.55 -5.95
C GLY A 142 12.60 17.13 -6.35
N ALA A 143 13.34 16.11 -5.93
CA ALA A 143 12.98 14.71 -6.21
C ALA A 143 11.75 14.28 -5.39
N PRO A 144 10.69 13.76 -6.05
CA PRO A 144 9.60 13.08 -5.35
C PRO A 144 10.10 11.76 -4.77
N VAL A 145 9.78 11.49 -3.51
CA VAL A 145 10.18 10.29 -2.77
C VAL A 145 8.98 9.65 -2.09
N ILE A 146 9.07 8.35 -1.87
CA ILE A 146 8.09 7.58 -1.11
C ILE A 146 8.78 6.91 0.06
N LEU A 147 8.16 6.96 1.21
CA LEU A 147 8.65 6.32 2.41
C LEU A 147 8.36 4.81 2.34
N ILE A 148 9.35 3.97 2.62
CA ILE A 148 9.22 2.50 2.55
C ILE A 148 9.08 1.84 3.94
N ARG A 149 9.00 2.65 5.00
CA ARG A 149 8.92 2.21 6.40
C ARG A 149 8.06 3.18 7.21
N ASN A 150 7.37 2.71 8.24
CA ASN A 150 6.69 3.61 9.16
C ASN A 150 7.72 4.35 10.03
N LEU A 151 7.67 5.68 10.04
CA LEU A 151 8.42 6.54 10.96
C LEU A 151 7.59 6.85 12.20
N ASP A 152 6.32 7.20 12.01
CA ASP A 152 5.36 7.51 13.07
C ASP A 152 3.92 7.24 12.57
N PRO A 153 2.86 7.44 13.39
CA PRO A 153 1.48 7.17 12.98
C PRO A 153 0.99 7.95 11.75
N ASP A 154 1.54 9.12 11.46
CA ASP A 154 1.14 9.97 10.33
C ASP A 154 2.05 9.77 9.10
N LEU A 155 3.29 9.32 9.32
CA LEU A 155 4.29 9.03 8.29
C LEU A 155 4.54 7.53 8.19
N VAL A 156 3.66 6.88 7.46
CA VAL A 156 3.66 5.43 7.24
C VAL A 156 4.33 5.06 5.91
N ASN A 157 4.62 3.78 5.73
CA ASN A 157 5.03 3.21 4.46
C ASN A 157 4.00 3.58 3.38
N GLY A 158 4.46 4.25 2.32
CA GLY A 158 3.64 4.82 1.26
C GLY A 158 3.49 6.34 1.33
N SER A 159 3.88 6.99 2.44
CA SER A 159 3.85 8.45 2.55
C SER A 159 4.76 9.11 1.52
N VAL A 160 4.23 10.09 0.81
CA VAL A 160 4.89 10.75 -0.33
C VAL A 160 5.38 12.12 0.10
N GLY A 161 6.59 12.46 -0.31
CA GLY A 161 7.17 13.77 -0.09
C GLY A 161 8.07 14.21 -1.23
N THR A 162 8.64 15.41 -1.09
CA THR A 162 9.61 15.98 -2.02
C THR A 162 10.86 16.37 -1.24
N VAL A 163 12.04 16.02 -1.74
CA VAL A 163 13.32 16.44 -1.15
C VAL A 163 13.45 17.96 -1.31
N ILE A 164 13.53 18.70 -0.22
CA ILE A 164 13.65 20.16 -0.22
C ILE A 164 15.07 20.63 0.04
N ASP A 165 15.86 19.87 0.81
CA ASP A 165 17.25 20.22 1.15
C ASP A 165 18.04 19.01 1.66
N PHE A 166 19.32 19.21 2.00
CA PHE A 166 20.21 18.21 2.60
C PHE A 166 21.03 18.79 3.77
N ASP A 167 20.83 18.23 4.96
CA ASP A 167 21.69 18.42 6.15
C ASP A 167 22.34 17.08 6.50
N PHE A 168 23.42 16.75 5.81
CA PHE A 168 24.04 15.41 5.68
C PHE A 168 23.11 14.33 5.07
N TYR A 169 21.85 14.30 5.46
CA TYR A 169 20.77 13.44 5.03
C TYR A 169 19.63 14.27 4.39
N PRO A 170 18.73 13.64 3.60
CA PRO A 170 17.67 14.38 2.92
C PRO A 170 16.64 14.96 3.90
N ILE A 171 16.28 16.22 3.69
CA ILE A 171 15.13 16.87 4.30
C ILE A 171 13.97 16.80 3.32
N VAL A 172 12.85 16.23 3.75
CA VAL A 172 11.69 15.92 2.91
C VAL A 172 10.45 16.65 3.41
N LEU A 173 9.80 17.40 2.52
CA LEU A 173 8.47 17.97 2.73
C LEU A 173 7.42 16.94 2.31
N PHE A 174 6.67 16.41 3.28
CA PHE A 174 5.59 15.45 3.05
C PHE A 174 4.27 16.13 2.71
N ARG A 175 3.34 15.38 2.09
CA ARG A 175 2.01 15.89 1.73
C ARG A 175 1.16 16.40 2.90
N ASN A 176 1.46 15.95 4.12
CA ASN A 176 0.82 16.47 5.34
C ASN A 176 1.41 17.80 5.81
N GLY A 177 2.34 18.40 5.06
CA GLY A 177 2.98 19.68 5.37
C GLY A 177 4.17 19.57 6.33
N ARG A 178 4.52 18.37 6.82
CA ARG A 178 5.64 18.18 7.73
C ARG A 178 6.96 18.12 6.95
N GLU A 179 7.95 18.84 7.46
CA GLU A 179 9.35 18.75 7.01
C GLU A 179 10.12 17.86 7.97
N ILE A 180 10.72 16.80 7.45
CA ILE A 180 11.44 15.81 8.25
C ILE A 180 12.80 15.53 7.64
N LYS A 181 13.85 15.56 8.46
CA LYS A 181 15.15 15.00 8.12
C LYS A 181 15.09 13.48 8.22
N VAL A 182 15.28 12.79 7.09
CA VAL A 182 15.16 11.32 7.01
C VAL A 182 16.54 10.71 7.19
N GLU A 183 16.78 10.15 8.37
CA GLU A 183 18.06 9.52 8.74
C GLU A 183 18.11 8.03 8.36
N PRO A 184 19.30 7.42 8.26
CA PRO A 184 19.46 6.00 7.98
C PRO A 184 18.79 5.15 9.04
N VAL A 185 18.16 4.05 8.62
CA VAL A 185 17.56 3.08 9.54
C VAL A 185 17.99 1.67 9.15
N SER A 186 18.24 0.82 10.14
CA SER A 186 18.55 -0.59 9.94
C SER A 186 17.27 -1.44 9.89
N TRP A 187 17.33 -2.52 9.11
CA TRP A 187 16.37 -3.61 9.11
C TRP A 187 17.10 -4.95 9.10
N THR A 188 16.50 -5.96 9.72
CA THR A 188 16.97 -7.33 9.65
C THR A 188 16.17 -8.08 8.60
N ILE A 189 16.84 -8.72 7.65
CA ILE A 189 16.21 -9.63 6.71
C ILE A 189 16.34 -11.04 7.29
N GLU A 190 15.26 -11.53 7.86
CA GLU A 190 15.13 -12.94 8.24
C GLU A 190 14.48 -13.70 7.08
N TRP A 191 14.87 -14.95 6.86
CA TRP A 191 14.14 -15.87 5.98
C TRP A 191 12.72 -16.05 6.54
N SER A 192 11.81 -15.18 6.14
CA SER A 192 10.39 -15.39 6.27
C SER A 192 9.86 -15.78 4.89
N CYS A 193 9.00 -16.79 4.85
CA CYS A 193 8.18 -17.16 3.69
C CYS A 193 7.12 -16.06 3.40
N GLU A 194 7.49 -14.79 3.55
CA GLU A 194 6.64 -13.67 3.21
C GLU A 194 7.15 -13.05 1.92
N ASP A 195 6.48 -13.40 0.82
CA ASP A 195 6.46 -12.58 -0.38
C ASP A 195 5.87 -11.20 -0.01
N LYS A 196 6.69 -10.33 0.58
CA LYS A 196 6.33 -8.93 0.78
C LYS A 196 6.26 -8.28 -0.59
N THR A 197 5.04 -8.24 -1.12
CA THR A 197 4.70 -7.59 -2.37
C THR A 197 4.94 -6.09 -2.23
N CYS A 198 6.09 -5.65 -2.69
CA CYS A 198 6.37 -4.22 -2.89
C CYS A 198 5.47 -3.72 -4.03
N ALA A 199 4.81 -2.58 -3.78
CA ALA A 199 3.96 -1.79 -4.66
C ALA A 199 3.77 -2.36 -6.08
N VAL A 200 2.60 -2.93 -6.33
CA VAL A 200 2.15 -3.20 -7.70
C VAL A 200 1.75 -1.88 -8.33
N VAL A 201 2.45 -1.57 -9.39
CA VAL A 201 2.42 -0.36 -10.17
C VAL A 201 1.71 -0.90 -11.44
N ALA A 202 0.46 -0.51 -11.78
CA ALA A 202 -0.18 -0.78 -13.07
C ALA A 202 -0.43 0.50 -13.87
N ARG A 203 0.19 0.58 -15.05
CA ARG A 203 -0.26 1.44 -16.14
C ARG A 203 -1.30 0.62 -16.86
N LEU A 204 -2.57 1.03 -16.81
CA LEU A 204 -3.63 0.37 -17.59
C LEU A 204 -3.54 0.72 -19.08
N GLY A 205 -2.35 0.76 -19.66
CA GLY A 205 -2.17 1.01 -21.08
C GLY A 205 -0.75 1.39 -21.47
N ALA A 206 -0.09 0.44 -22.12
CA ALA A 206 0.80 0.70 -23.24
C ALA A 206 0.29 -0.18 -24.39
N ASP A 207 0.28 0.36 -25.61
CA ASP A 207 0.04 -0.43 -26.82
C ASP A 207 1.15 -1.47 -26.93
N TYR A 208 0.82 -2.74 -26.71
CA TYR A 208 1.74 -3.87 -26.88
C TYR A 208 0.96 -5.10 -27.42
N PRO A 209 1.64 -6.00 -28.14
CA PRO A 209 1.02 -6.97 -29.07
C PRO A 209 -0.01 -7.89 -28.41
N GLN A 210 -1.11 -8.14 -29.13
CA GLN A 210 -2.33 -8.83 -28.69
C GLN A 210 -2.18 -10.36 -28.46
N ASP A 211 -0.97 -10.92 -28.54
CA ASP A 211 -0.80 -12.37 -28.75
C ASP A 211 -0.30 -13.13 -27.49
N ALA A 212 -0.63 -12.65 -26.29
CA ALA A 212 -0.32 -13.38 -25.05
C ALA A 212 -1.59 -13.68 -24.26
N GLY A 213 -2.24 -14.80 -24.55
CA GLY A 213 -3.41 -15.33 -23.81
C GLY A 213 -3.15 -15.69 -22.34
N ASP A 214 -1.99 -15.32 -21.79
CA ASP A 214 -1.57 -15.54 -20.41
C ASP A 214 -0.84 -14.31 -19.81
N ASP A 215 -1.27 -13.10 -20.22
CA ASP A 215 -0.67 -11.81 -19.82
C ASP A 215 -0.70 -11.62 -18.28
N PRO A 216 0.47 -11.58 -17.60
CA PRO A 216 0.57 -11.27 -16.18
C PRO A 216 0.01 -9.89 -15.79
N GLY A 217 -0.04 -8.93 -16.73
CA GLY A 217 -0.57 -7.59 -16.51
C GLY A 217 -2.09 -7.54 -16.28
N LEU A 218 -2.81 -8.55 -16.79
CA LEU A 218 -4.29 -8.58 -16.84
C LEU A 218 -4.97 -8.69 -15.47
N ARG A 219 -4.26 -9.14 -14.43
CA ARG A 219 -4.78 -9.26 -13.05
C ARG A 219 -4.25 -8.19 -12.10
N GLN A 220 -3.37 -7.31 -12.59
CA GLN A 220 -2.84 -6.18 -11.82
C GLN A 220 -3.81 -4.99 -11.78
N ALA A 221 -4.80 -4.96 -12.68
CA ALA A 221 -5.78 -3.88 -12.78
C ALA A 221 -6.50 -3.62 -11.46
N TYR A 222 -7.10 -4.66 -10.87
CA TYR A 222 -7.76 -4.57 -9.57
C TYR A 222 -6.79 -4.10 -8.47
N VAL A 223 -5.60 -4.69 -8.41
CA VAL A 223 -4.61 -4.38 -7.38
C VAL A 223 -4.15 -2.93 -7.45
N ALA A 224 -3.99 -2.38 -8.65
CA ALA A 224 -3.57 -0.99 -8.84
C ALA A 224 -4.70 0.00 -8.55
N LEU A 225 -5.91 -0.26 -9.06
CA LEU A 225 -7.06 0.61 -8.81
C LEU A 225 -7.44 0.65 -7.33
N SER A 226 -7.36 -0.49 -6.63
CA SER A 226 -7.62 -0.59 -5.18
C SER A 226 -6.55 0.08 -4.29
N ARG A 227 -5.48 0.63 -4.86
CA ARG A 227 -4.53 1.49 -4.11
C ARG A 227 -5.05 2.90 -3.90
N ALA A 228 -5.92 3.40 -4.78
CA ALA A 228 -6.52 4.71 -4.59
C ALA A 228 -7.55 4.66 -3.45
N THR A 229 -7.59 5.72 -2.64
CA THR A 229 -8.60 5.90 -1.58
C THR A 229 -9.87 6.56 -2.11
N SER A 230 -9.80 7.30 -3.23
CA SER A 230 -10.92 7.97 -3.86
C SER A 230 -10.84 7.97 -5.38
N LEU A 231 -11.99 8.08 -6.05
CA LEU A 231 -12.09 8.28 -7.51
C LEU A 231 -11.55 9.66 -7.96
N ASN A 232 -11.47 10.63 -7.05
CA ASN A 232 -10.96 11.97 -7.37
C ASN A 232 -9.45 12.02 -7.50
N GLY A 233 -8.72 11.17 -6.77
CA GLY A 233 -7.27 11.04 -6.87
C GLY A 233 -6.81 10.02 -7.92
N LEU A 234 -7.72 9.44 -8.70
CA LEU A 234 -7.45 8.36 -9.61
C LEU A 234 -7.60 8.81 -11.06
N GLN A 235 -6.59 8.52 -11.88
CA GLN A 235 -6.63 8.67 -13.34
C GLN A 235 -6.29 7.34 -13.99
N VAL A 236 -7.08 6.98 -15.00
CA VAL A 236 -6.92 5.75 -15.77
C VAL A 236 -6.69 6.11 -17.23
N LEU A 237 -5.49 5.84 -17.74
CA LEU A 237 -5.14 6.10 -19.13
C LEU A 237 -5.31 4.83 -19.97
N ASN A 238 -5.78 4.98 -21.20
CA ASN A 238 -5.87 3.91 -22.21
C ASN A 238 -6.62 2.65 -21.73
N PHE A 239 -7.70 2.87 -20.98
CA PHE A 239 -8.52 1.80 -20.43
C PHE A 239 -9.00 0.81 -21.50
N SER A 240 -8.88 -0.48 -21.20
CA SER A 240 -9.45 -1.56 -22.02
C SER A 240 -10.18 -2.56 -21.13
N GLN A 241 -11.46 -2.81 -21.44
CA GLN A 241 -12.29 -3.74 -20.69
C GLN A 241 -11.76 -5.18 -20.74
N ALA A 242 -11.07 -5.56 -21.83
CA ALA A 242 -10.44 -6.87 -21.95
C ALA A 242 -9.40 -7.15 -20.85
N LYS A 243 -8.92 -6.10 -20.16
CA LYS A 243 -7.98 -6.19 -19.05
C LYS A 243 -8.61 -6.43 -17.69
N ILE A 244 -9.92 -6.55 -17.59
CA ILE A 244 -10.61 -6.86 -16.33
C ILE A 244 -11.06 -8.32 -16.36
N MET A 245 -10.31 -9.19 -15.67
CA MET A 245 -10.60 -10.63 -15.62
C MET A 245 -10.28 -11.26 -14.26
N ALA A 246 -11.25 -11.99 -13.69
CA ALA A 246 -11.04 -12.87 -12.55
C ALA A 246 -10.56 -14.26 -12.99
N HIS A 247 -9.82 -14.98 -12.12
CA HIS A 247 -9.34 -16.31 -12.47
C HIS A 247 -10.46 -17.32 -12.17
N PRO A 248 -10.90 -18.16 -13.13
CA PRO A 248 -12.05 -19.05 -12.89
C PRO A 248 -11.91 -19.93 -11.65
N LYS A 249 -10.71 -20.45 -11.38
CA LYS A 249 -10.42 -21.21 -10.14
C LYS A 249 -10.62 -20.39 -8.86
N VAL A 250 -10.26 -19.10 -8.88
CA VAL A 250 -10.41 -18.20 -7.72
C VAL A 250 -11.88 -17.90 -7.50
N THR A 251 -12.63 -17.59 -8.57
CA THR A 251 -14.07 -17.40 -8.52
C THR A 251 -14.76 -18.62 -7.89
N ARG A 252 -14.46 -19.83 -8.40
CA ARG A 252 -14.98 -21.09 -7.85
C ARG A 252 -14.58 -21.35 -6.41
N PHE A 253 -13.39 -20.91 -5.99
CA PHE A 253 -12.94 -21.07 -4.62
C PHE A 253 -13.79 -20.22 -3.67
N TYR A 254 -14.01 -18.94 -4.00
CA TYR A 254 -14.83 -18.05 -3.18
C TYR A 254 -16.32 -18.37 -3.21
N GLU A 255 -16.86 -18.89 -4.33
CA GLU A 255 -18.25 -19.38 -4.40
C GLU A 255 -18.54 -20.46 -3.35
N LYS A 256 -17.58 -21.35 -3.07
CA LYS A 256 -17.70 -22.40 -2.04
C LYS A 256 -17.63 -21.87 -0.60
N LEU A 257 -17.10 -20.66 -0.42
CA LEU A 257 -16.99 -20.01 0.89
C LEU A 257 -18.23 -19.17 1.21
N SER A 258 -19.09 -18.92 0.21
CA SER A 258 -20.36 -18.24 0.43
C SER A 258 -21.31 -19.17 1.20
N PRO A 259 -21.95 -18.69 2.28
CA PRO A 259 -22.76 -19.50 3.20
C PRO A 259 -24.05 -20.09 2.59
N GLU A 260 -24.31 -19.94 1.29
CA GLU A 260 -25.49 -20.51 0.63
C GLU A 260 -25.35 -22.00 0.27
N SER A 261 -24.23 -22.66 0.59
CA SER A 261 -23.97 -24.05 0.17
C SER A 261 -23.60 -25.03 1.29
N THR A 262 -23.77 -24.65 2.56
CA THR A 262 -23.57 -25.56 3.70
C THR A 262 -24.69 -25.40 4.71
N ASP A 263 -25.93 -25.67 4.30
CA ASP A 263 -26.99 -26.04 5.24
C ASP A 263 -28.13 -26.79 4.53
N SER A 264 -27.86 -28.03 4.09
CA SER A 264 -28.90 -29.00 3.77
C SER A 264 -28.30 -30.39 3.65
N ASP A 265 -27.88 -30.98 4.78
CA ASP A 265 -27.85 -32.45 4.97
C ASP A 265 -27.50 -32.78 6.44
N VAL A 266 -28.42 -32.45 7.35
CA VAL A 266 -28.60 -33.20 8.61
C VAL A 266 -30.09 -33.32 8.88
N HIS A 267 -30.61 -34.55 8.77
CA HIS A 267 -31.98 -34.90 9.12
C HIS A 267 -32.25 -34.61 10.62
N PRO A 268 -33.48 -34.22 11.00
CA PRO A 268 -33.82 -33.76 12.34
C PRO A 268 -34.42 -34.88 13.20
N GLN A 269 -33.94 -35.06 14.44
CA GLN A 269 -34.79 -35.55 15.55
C GLN A 269 -34.30 -35.00 16.90
N ASN A 270 -35.19 -34.18 17.50
CA ASN A 270 -35.37 -33.86 18.93
C ASN A 270 -34.17 -33.22 19.67
N SER A 271 -34.30 -32.09 20.36
CA SER A 271 -35.46 -31.48 21.01
C SER A 271 -35.16 -30.00 21.30
N LEU A 272 -36.18 -29.17 21.11
CA LEU A 272 -36.23 -27.79 21.57
C LEU A 272 -35.93 -27.71 23.07
N GLU A 273 -35.05 -26.79 23.46
CA GLU A 273 -35.45 -25.69 24.35
C GLU A 273 -34.37 -24.59 24.40
N SER A 274 -34.85 -23.37 24.14
CA SER A 274 -34.38 -22.11 24.69
C SER A 274 -33.11 -21.48 24.09
N ALA A 275 -33.33 -20.84 22.95
CA ALA A 275 -32.57 -19.68 22.50
C ALA A 275 -32.70 -18.52 23.50
N ASN A 276 -31.56 -17.92 23.87
CA ASN A 276 -31.42 -16.53 24.30
C ASN A 276 -30.02 -16.10 23.83
N SER A 277 -29.93 -15.47 22.65
CA SER A 277 -29.93 -14.02 22.46
C SER A 277 -28.67 -13.33 23.02
N TYR A 278 -27.66 -13.17 22.16
CA TYR A 278 -26.73 -12.06 22.27
C TYR A 278 -26.86 -11.22 21.00
N ILE A 279 -27.87 -10.34 21.04
CA ILE A 279 -27.95 -9.15 20.22
C ILE A 279 -27.06 -8.12 20.92
N ILE A 280 -26.06 -7.58 20.21
CA ILE A 280 -25.35 -6.38 20.67
C ILE A 280 -25.97 -5.21 19.91
N ASP A 281 -26.96 -4.58 20.53
CA ASP A 281 -27.52 -3.31 20.09
C ASP A 281 -26.64 -2.15 20.58
N ALA A 282 -26.52 -1.15 19.72
CA ALA A 282 -25.77 0.07 19.94
C ALA A 282 -26.59 1.17 20.64
N ALA A 283 -25.88 1.95 21.47
CA ALA A 283 -26.13 3.33 21.92
C ALA A 283 -27.30 3.58 22.91
N PRO A 284 -27.21 4.62 23.78
CA PRO A 284 -27.60 5.95 23.30
C PRO A 284 -26.83 7.15 23.90
N GLN A 285 -26.91 8.25 23.14
CA GLN A 285 -26.68 9.62 23.57
C GLN A 285 -27.64 10.05 24.69
N ASN A 286 -27.22 10.97 25.56
CA ASN A 286 -28.11 11.93 26.22
C ASN A 286 -27.31 13.16 26.74
N SER A 287 -27.75 14.34 26.32
CA SER A 287 -27.75 15.64 27.05
C SER A 287 -29.18 16.19 26.91
N PRO A 288 -29.72 17.05 27.79
CA PRO A 288 -29.06 18.28 28.28
C PRO A 288 -29.38 18.64 29.76
N GLU A 289 -28.62 19.57 30.36
CA GLU A 289 -29.17 20.80 30.96
C GLU A 289 -28.07 21.70 31.57
N SER A 290 -28.32 23.00 31.49
CA SER A 290 -27.46 24.14 31.80
C SER A 290 -27.34 24.44 33.29
N THR A 291 -26.21 25.03 33.73
CA THR A 291 -26.21 26.32 34.47
C THR A 291 -24.78 26.86 34.73
N ASN A 292 -24.61 28.16 34.43
CA ASN A 292 -23.77 29.17 35.08
C ASN A 292 -22.21 29.13 35.02
N ALA A 293 -21.69 29.95 34.08
CA ALA A 293 -20.69 31.04 34.18
C ALA A 293 -19.35 30.90 34.98
N PRO A 294 -18.26 31.60 34.54
CA PRO A 294 -16.85 31.24 34.76
C PRO A 294 -16.09 32.28 35.64
N PRO A 295 -14.74 32.44 35.58
CA PRO A 295 -13.61 31.51 35.81
C PRO A 295 -12.63 32.06 36.90
N GLN A 296 -11.76 31.25 37.49
CA GLN A 296 -10.51 31.76 38.11
C GLN A 296 -9.36 30.76 37.96
N TYR A 297 -8.39 31.10 37.10
CA TYR A 297 -7.00 30.63 37.20
C TYR A 297 -6.11 31.87 37.21
N SER A 298 -5.37 32.03 38.31
CA SER A 298 -4.29 33.01 38.44
C SER A 298 -2.98 32.43 37.88
N PRO A 299 -2.05 33.28 37.42
CA PRO A 299 -0.79 32.87 36.79
C PRO A 299 0.38 32.88 37.79
N GLU A 300 1.30 31.92 37.67
CA GLU A 300 2.69 32.01 38.15
C GLU A 300 3.57 31.62 36.96
N SER A 301 4.17 32.56 36.21
CA SER A 301 5.36 33.38 36.49
C SER A 301 6.67 32.60 36.59
N THR A 302 7.50 32.81 35.56
CA THR A 302 8.94 33.14 35.64
C THR A 302 9.92 32.06 36.09
N ASN A 303 10.84 31.66 35.19
CA ASN A 303 12.21 32.21 35.17
C ASN A 303 13.12 31.54 34.12
N ALA A 304 13.78 32.38 33.35
CA ALA A 304 15.07 32.19 32.69
C ALA A 304 15.91 33.47 33.01
N PRO A 305 17.22 33.56 32.73
CA PRO A 305 18.30 32.58 32.55
C PRO A 305 19.48 32.90 33.54
N PRO A 306 20.75 32.52 33.26
CA PRO A 306 21.57 33.42 32.43
C PRO A 306 22.55 32.72 31.46
N GLN A 307 23.01 33.53 30.51
CA GLN A 307 24.07 33.26 29.54
C GLN A 307 25.45 33.21 30.21
N ASN A 308 26.39 32.48 29.60
CA ASN A 308 27.76 32.98 29.41
C ASN A 308 28.46 32.30 28.22
N SER A 309 29.40 33.07 27.67
CA SER A 309 29.94 33.07 26.32
C SER A 309 31.40 32.58 26.23
N LEU A 310 31.86 32.34 24.99
CA LEU A 310 33.27 32.22 24.50
C LEU A 310 33.92 30.87 24.87
N GLU A 311 34.68 30.16 24.03
CA GLU A 311 35.70 30.61 23.08
C GLU A 311 36.09 29.47 22.10
N SER A 312 36.85 29.85 21.07
CA SER A 312 37.39 29.10 19.93
C SER A 312 38.37 27.96 20.20
N THR A 313 38.39 26.94 19.32
CA THR A 313 39.59 26.24 18.76
C THR A 313 39.08 25.24 17.69
N SER A 314 39.33 25.41 16.39
CA SER A 314 40.54 24.97 15.66
C SER A 314 40.96 23.54 16.02
N TYR A 315 40.83 22.56 15.11
CA TYR A 315 41.88 21.56 14.79
C TYR A 315 41.38 20.50 13.78
N ASN A 316 42.05 20.53 12.61
CA ASN A 316 42.55 19.42 11.80
C ASN A 316 41.68 18.21 11.40
N MET A 317 41.43 18.17 10.09
CA MET A 317 41.47 16.95 9.24
C MET A 317 42.69 16.07 9.56
N PRO A 318 42.59 14.76 9.28
CA PRO A 318 43.46 14.26 8.21
C PRO A 318 42.74 13.38 7.19
N PHE A 319 43.19 13.57 5.94
CA PHE A 319 43.21 12.60 4.85
C PHE A 319 43.95 11.31 5.25
N ILE A 320 43.59 10.20 4.60
CA ILE A 320 44.42 9.12 3.98
C ILE A 320 43.42 7.99 3.63
N GLN A 321 43.05 7.76 2.35
CA GLN A 321 43.74 6.93 1.34
C GLN A 321 44.07 5.51 1.82
N ASP A 322 43.24 4.53 1.47
CA ASP A 322 43.47 3.59 0.36
C ASP A 322 42.16 2.89 -0.02
#